data_AF-A0A966LM89-F1
#
_entry.id   AF-A0A966LM89-F1
#
_cell.length_a   1.000
_cell.length_b   1.000
_cell.length_c   1.000
_cell.angle_alpha   90.00
_cell.angle_beta   90.00
_cell.angle_gamma   90.00
#
_symmetry.space_group_name_H-M   'P 1'
#
loop_
_entity.id
_entity.type
_entity.pdbx_description
1 polymer ?
#
loop_
_entity_poly.entity_id
_entity_poly.type
_entity_poly.pdbx_seq_one_letter_code
_entity_poly.pdbx_strand_id
1 'polypeptide(L)'
;MLPDSIWTFIFGTLAVLSFAFIVFGSYEMYKSKKRCRTFLYQLNSIIDKAEVSVCRINAKRIAIAPEYEDESDLYIIELGENEVLHLWDAQYNLKKKFPCLDFDIYGEEFSMLTGRQIYPLSGKVEPLQISSRAKWNFMKEHEIAEHLEIEKVSFDALLEKYTSCA
;
A
#
# COMPACT_ATOMS: atom_id res chain seq x y z
N MET A 1 -53.18 -14.79 21.30
CA MET A 1 -52.03 -15.73 21.19
C MET A 1 -51.48 -15.62 19.79
N LEU A 2 -50.17 -15.43 19.62
CA LEU A 2 -49.54 -15.46 18.30
C LEU A 2 -49.63 -16.89 17.74
N PRO A 3 -49.92 -17.07 16.43
CA PRO A 3 -49.91 -18.37 15.77
C PRO A 3 -48.59 -19.12 15.97
N ASP A 4 -48.65 -20.43 16.20
CA ASP A 4 -47.46 -21.29 16.39
C ASP A 4 -46.49 -21.25 15.19
N SER A 5 -46.99 -20.94 13.99
CA SER A 5 -46.14 -20.77 12.80
C SER A 5 -45.19 -19.56 12.92
N ILE A 6 -45.62 -18.48 13.57
CA ILE A 6 -44.80 -17.28 13.76
C ILE A 6 -43.69 -17.56 14.78
N TRP A 7 -44.00 -18.28 15.86
CA TRP A 7 -43.00 -18.71 16.83
C TRP A 7 -41.96 -19.63 16.19
N THR A 8 -42.42 -20.61 15.39
CA THR A 8 -41.52 -21.54 14.69
C THR A 8 -40.60 -20.81 13.71
N PHE A 9 -41.10 -19.81 13.00
CA PHE A 9 -40.30 -18.98 12.10
C PHE A 9 -39.25 -18.15 12.85
N ILE A 10 -39.61 -17.50 13.96
CA ILE A 10 -38.68 -16.70 14.78
C ILE A 10 -37.59 -17.58 15.39
N PHE A 11 -37.96 -18.71 16.00
CA PHE A 11 -36.96 -19.60 16.60
C PHE A 11 -36.10 -20.31 15.54
N GLY A 12 -36.67 -20.68 14.39
CA GLY A 12 -35.93 -21.27 13.28
C GLY A 12 -34.89 -20.30 12.70
N THR A 13 -35.28 -19.06 12.42
CA THR A 13 -34.36 -18.01 11.92
C THR A 13 -33.29 -17.66 12.95
N LEU A 14 -33.65 -17.54 14.23
CA LEU A 14 -32.69 -17.29 15.32
C LEU A 14 -31.68 -18.45 15.47
N ALA A 15 -32.12 -19.70 15.31
CA ALA A 15 -31.24 -20.86 15.35
C ALA A 15 -30.24 -20.85 14.19
N VAL A 16 -30.67 -20.53 12.97
CA VAL A 16 -29.79 -20.42 11.80
C VAL A 16 -28.77 -19.30 11.97
N LEU A 17 -29.19 -18.12 12.44
CA LEU A 17 -28.28 -17.00 12.71
C LEU A 17 -27.26 -17.34 13.81
N SER A 18 -27.70 -18.04 14.85
CA SER A 18 -26.82 -18.49 15.94
C SER A 18 -25.80 -19.51 15.46
N PHE A 19 -26.22 -20.48 14.64
CA PHE A 19 -25.34 -21.46 14.03
C PHE A 19 -24.31 -20.79 13.11
N ALA A 20 -24.75 -19.87 12.25
CA ALA A 20 -23.88 -19.08 11.39
C ALA A 20 -22.85 -18.28 12.22
N PHE A 21 -23.28 -17.62 13.29
CA PHE A 21 -22.38 -16.87 14.17
C PHE A 21 -21.33 -17.77 14.84
N ILE A 22 -21.71 -18.97 15.29
CA ILE A 22 -20.75 -19.92 15.88
C ILE A 22 -19.71 -20.36 14.85
N VAL A 23 -20.14 -20.72 13.64
CA VAL A 23 -19.24 -21.22 12.58
C VAL A 23 -18.34 -20.10 12.07
N PHE A 24 -18.92 -18.98 11.62
CA PHE A 24 -18.17 -17.85 11.08
C PHE A 24 -17.36 -17.14 12.17
N GLY A 25 -17.89 -17.01 13.38
CA GLY A 25 -17.17 -16.44 14.52
C GLY A 25 -15.96 -17.28 14.90
N SER A 26 -16.10 -18.61 14.98
CA SER A 26 -14.97 -19.51 15.26
C SER A 26 -13.91 -19.46 14.16
N TYR A 27 -14.33 -19.39 12.90
CA TYR A 27 -13.42 -19.26 11.76
C TYR A 27 -12.66 -17.92 11.77
N GLU A 28 -13.36 -16.80 11.99
CA GLU A 28 -12.72 -15.49 12.08
C GLU A 28 -11.79 -15.39 13.31
N MET A 29 -12.17 -16.00 14.44
CA MET A 29 -11.28 -16.13 15.61
C MET A 29 -10.03 -16.94 15.29
N TYR A 30 -10.16 -18.07 14.58
CA TYR A 30 -9.01 -18.85 14.14
C TYR A 30 -8.11 -18.05 13.19
N LYS A 31 -8.68 -17.38 12.18
CA LYS A 31 -7.98 -16.53 11.23
C LYS A 31 -7.26 -15.37 11.93
N SER A 32 -7.90 -14.77 12.95
CA SER A 32 -7.31 -13.71 13.79
C SER A 32 -6.13 -14.24 14.61
N LYS A 33 -6.28 -15.41 15.27
CA LYS A 33 -5.18 -16.07 15.99
C LYS A 33 -4.00 -16.39 15.09
N LYS A 34 -4.26 -16.88 13.86
CA LYS A 34 -3.21 -17.16 12.87
C LYS A 34 -2.47 -15.88 12.49
N ARG A 35 -3.19 -14.79 12.18
CA ARG A 35 -2.60 -13.46 11.91
C ARG A 35 -1.75 -12.96 13.08
N CYS A 36 -2.27 -13.06 14.30
CA CYS A 36 -1.54 -12.64 15.52
C CYS A 36 -0.26 -13.46 15.73
N ARG A 37 -0.27 -14.78 15.50
CA ARG A 37 0.93 -15.61 15.58
C ARG A 37 1.98 -15.22 14.54
N THR A 38 1.56 -14.99 13.29
CA THR A 38 2.48 -14.53 12.23
C THR A 38 3.10 -13.17 12.60
N PHE A 39 2.28 -12.24 13.08
CA PHE A 39 2.75 -10.93 13.55
C PHE A 39 3.78 -11.06 14.69
N LEU A 40 3.51 -11.88 15.71
CA LEU A 40 4.45 -12.11 16.82
C LEU A 40 5.76 -12.76 16.35
N TYR A 41 5.68 -13.68 15.40
CA TYR A 41 6.87 -14.31 14.81
C TYR A 41 7.74 -13.29 14.08
N GLN A 42 7.13 -12.46 13.23
CA GLN A 42 7.83 -11.38 12.53
C GLN A 42 8.44 -10.37 13.52
N LEU A 43 7.67 -9.96 14.54
CA LEU A 43 8.14 -9.04 15.58
C LEU A 43 9.34 -9.61 16.36
N ASN A 44 9.26 -10.86 16.79
CA ASN A 44 10.38 -11.53 17.45
C ASN A 44 11.60 -11.63 16.51
N SER A 45 11.40 -11.93 15.23
CA SER A 45 12.52 -12.01 14.27
C SER A 45 13.26 -10.67 14.11
N ILE A 46 12.55 -9.53 14.17
CA ILE A 46 13.18 -8.20 14.14
C ILE A 46 13.88 -7.91 15.46
N ILE A 47 13.26 -8.24 16.60
CA ILE A 47 13.88 -8.08 17.92
C ILE A 47 15.18 -8.88 18.01
N ASP A 48 15.16 -10.14 17.55
CA ASP A 48 16.32 -11.04 17.57
C ASP A 48 17.45 -10.56 16.66
N LYS A 49 17.11 -10.01 15.49
CA LYS A 49 18.09 -9.35 14.60
C LYS A 49 18.67 -8.08 15.22
N ALA A 50 17.95 -7.42 16.14
CA ALA A 50 18.29 -6.14 16.76
C ALA A 50 18.61 -5.00 15.78
N GLU A 51 18.24 -5.16 14.51
CA GLU A 51 18.56 -4.26 13.41
C GLU A 51 17.35 -4.10 12.50
N VAL A 52 17.20 -2.89 11.95
CA VAL A 52 16.19 -2.58 10.93
C VAL A 52 16.92 -2.20 9.67
N SER A 53 16.69 -2.95 8.59
CA SER A 53 17.21 -2.60 7.28
C SER A 53 16.56 -1.33 6.76
N VAL A 54 17.39 -0.35 6.44
CA VAL A 54 16.97 0.94 5.91
C VAL A 54 17.79 1.24 4.65
N CYS A 55 17.12 1.69 3.60
CA CYS A 55 17.76 2.22 2.40
C CYS A 55 17.60 3.74 2.38
N ARG A 56 18.71 4.47 2.51
CA ARG A 56 18.72 5.93 2.42
C ARG A 56 18.61 6.35 0.96
N ILE A 57 17.62 7.17 0.66
CA ILE A 57 17.42 7.77 -0.65
C ILE A 57 17.67 9.28 -0.58
N ASN A 58 18.47 9.75 -1.53
CA ASN A 58 18.60 11.16 -1.86
C ASN A 58 18.07 11.34 -3.28
N ALA A 59 16.86 11.85 -3.39
CA ALA A 59 16.18 12.08 -4.65
C ALA A 59 16.50 13.47 -5.19
N LYS A 60 16.61 13.59 -6.51
CA LYS A 60 16.77 14.89 -7.18
C LYS A 60 15.42 15.58 -7.39
N ARG A 61 14.46 14.83 -7.93
CA ARG A 61 13.10 15.29 -8.26
C ARG A 61 12.09 14.16 -8.01
N ILE A 62 10.86 14.55 -7.77
CA ILE A 62 9.75 13.62 -7.53
C ILE A 62 8.55 14.08 -8.35
N ALA A 63 7.92 13.14 -9.04
CA ALA A 63 6.60 13.31 -9.62
C ALA A 63 5.58 12.45 -8.88
N ILE A 64 4.33 12.90 -8.88
CA ILE A 64 3.18 12.16 -8.35
C ILE A 64 2.17 11.96 -9.47
N ALA A 65 1.76 10.72 -9.64
CA ALA A 65 0.63 10.32 -10.45
C ALA A 65 -0.50 9.90 -9.49
N PRO A 66 -1.52 10.75 -9.30
CA PRO A 66 -2.58 10.49 -8.35
C PRO A 66 -3.43 9.29 -8.77
N GLU A 67 -4.07 8.69 -7.76
CA GLU A 67 -5.08 7.65 -7.88
C GLU A 67 -6.13 7.97 -8.94
N TYR A 68 -6.47 6.95 -9.72
CA TYR A 68 -7.57 6.95 -10.66
C TYR A 68 -8.33 5.63 -10.47
N GLU A 69 -9.65 5.71 -10.29
CA GLU A 69 -10.51 4.56 -9.98
C GLU A 69 -10.09 3.84 -8.68
N ASP A 70 -9.56 2.61 -8.77
CA ASP A 70 -9.25 1.73 -7.64
C ASP A 70 -7.73 1.57 -7.38
N GLU A 71 -6.89 2.43 -7.97
CA GLU A 71 -5.43 2.32 -7.86
C GLU A 71 -4.81 3.30 -6.86
N SER A 72 -3.82 2.85 -6.08
CA SER A 72 -3.03 3.75 -5.23
C SER A 72 -2.26 4.83 -6.00
N ASP A 73 -1.90 5.91 -5.30
CA ASP A 73 -1.00 6.94 -5.83
C ASP A 73 0.37 6.33 -6.16
N LEU A 74 0.93 6.75 -7.30
CA LEU A 74 2.28 6.38 -7.72
C LEU A 74 3.20 7.59 -7.59
N TYR A 75 4.31 7.41 -6.87
CA TYR A 75 5.40 8.35 -6.82
C TYR A 75 6.53 7.86 -7.72
N ILE A 76 7.01 8.76 -8.58
CA ILE A 76 8.12 8.51 -9.50
C ILE A 76 9.29 9.36 -8.99
N ILE A 77 10.37 8.71 -8.59
CA ILE A 77 11.46 9.34 -7.83
C ILE A 77 12.75 9.25 -8.63
N GLU A 78 13.35 10.39 -8.97
CA GLU A 78 14.64 10.43 -9.65
C GLU A 78 15.78 10.22 -8.65
N LEU A 79 16.51 9.11 -8.79
CA LEU A 79 17.64 8.77 -7.92
C LEU A 79 18.97 9.34 -8.44
N GLY A 80 19.29 9.04 -9.70
CA GLY A 80 20.62 9.21 -10.29
C GLY A 80 20.62 9.83 -11.68
N GLU A 81 21.57 9.46 -12.52
CA GLU A 81 21.47 9.68 -13.97
C GLU A 81 20.72 8.50 -14.60
N ASN A 82 19.58 8.76 -15.24
CA ASN A 82 18.75 7.75 -15.90
C ASN A 82 18.30 6.59 -14.99
N GLU A 83 18.03 6.89 -13.72
CA GLU A 83 17.49 5.90 -12.77
C GLU A 83 16.32 6.50 -12.02
N VAL A 84 15.20 5.79 -12.09
CA VAL A 84 13.93 6.18 -11.50
C VAL A 84 13.41 5.05 -10.62
N LEU A 85 12.95 5.39 -9.43
CA LEU A 85 12.30 4.49 -8.49
C LEU A 85 10.79 4.70 -8.52
N HIS A 86 10.06 3.61 -8.69
CA HIS A 86 8.59 3.58 -8.62
C HIS A 86 8.14 3.21 -7.20
N LEU A 87 7.31 4.05 -6.60
CA LEU A 87 6.84 3.89 -5.24
C LEU A 87 5.31 4.06 -5.17
N TRP A 88 4.63 2.95 -4.89
CA TRP A 88 3.17 2.95 -4.73
C TRP A 88 2.74 3.19 -3.28
N ASP A 89 1.79 4.11 -3.05
CA ASP A 89 1.21 4.37 -1.72
C ASP A 89 0.03 3.45 -1.44
N ALA A 90 0.30 2.15 -1.32
CA ALA A 90 -0.73 1.13 -1.12
C ALA A 90 -1.53 1.27 0.19
N GLN A 91 -1.05 2.06 1.15
CA GLN A 91 -1.69 2.25 2.47
C GLN A 91 -2.16 3.69 2.73
N TYR A 92 -2.07 4.57 1.73
CA TYR A 92 -2.41 6.00 1.84
C TYR A 92 -1.72 6.74 3.00
N ASN A 93 -0.56 6.22 3.43
CA ASN A 93 0.14 6.70 4.61
C ASN A 93 1.18 7.78 4.26
N LEU A 94 1.56 7.89 2.99
CA LEU A 94 2.66 8.77 2.56
C LEU A 94 2.24 10.23 2.44
N LYS A 95 0.99 10.53 2.08
CA LYS A 95 0.47 11.90 1.84
C LYS A 95 0.80 12.93 2.93
N LYS A 96 0.87 12.49 4.19
CA LYS A 96 1.06 13.38 5.36
C LYS A 96 2.45 14.01 5.39
N LYS A 97 3.49 13.30 4.98
CA LYS A 97 4.89 13.77 5.12
C LYS A 97 5.73 13.66 3.84
N PHE A 98 5.30 12.88 2.86
CA PHE A 98 5.91 12.74 1.54
C PHE A 98 5.12 13.62 0.54
N PRO A 99 5.72 14.12 -0.57
CA PRO A 99 7.08 13.90 -1.06
C PRO A 99 8.17 14.76 -0.40
N CYS A 100 9.36 14.19 -0.21
CA CYS A 100 10.55 14.83 0.33
C CYS A 100 11.80 14.27 -0.38
N LEU A 101 12.87 15.07 -0.51
CA LEU A 101 14.06 14.68 -1.29
C LEU A 101 14.99 13.74 -0.53
N ASP A 102 15.14 13.92 0.78
CA ASP A 102 15.88 12.98 1.61
C ASP A 102 14.92 12.16 2.44
N PHE A 103 15.01 10.83 2.33
CA PHE A 103 14.20 9.91 3.10
C PHE A 103 14.81 8.52 3.18
N ASP A 104 14.31 7.74 4.12
CA ASP A 104 14.71 6.38 4.40
C ASP A 104 13.55 5.46 4.00
N ILE A 105 13.81 4.46 3.18
CA ILE A 105 12.88 3.38 2.89
C ILE A 105 13.16 2.24 3.85
N TYR A 106 12.16 1.85 4.64
CA TYR A 106 12.25 0.69 5.49
C TYR A 106 12.09 -0.59 4.70
N GLY A 107 12.84 -1.63 5.09
CA GLY A 107 12.65 -2.97 4.57
C GLY A 107 11.21 -3.46 4.76
N GLU A 108 10.78 -4.36 3.87
CA GLU A 108 9.41 -4.90 3.81
C GLU A 108 8.94 -5.46 5.16
N GLU A 109 9.79 -6.22 5.86
CA GLU A 109 9.48 -6.79 7.18
C GLU A 109 9.04 -5.72 8.20
N PHE A 110 9.76 -4.60 8.25
CA PHE A 110 9.47 -3.50 9.18
C PHE A 110 8.26 -2.68 8.73
N SER A 111 8.14 -2.42 7.42
CA SER A 111 7.00 -1.70 6.85
C SER A 111 5.69 -2.47 7.08
N MET A 112 5.67 -3.79 6.87
CA MET A 112 4.51 -4.64 7.13
C MET A 112 4.07 -4.63 8.59
N LEU A 113 5.03 -4.61 9.53
CA LEU A 113 4.73 -4.60 10.96
C LEU A 113 4.25 -3.24 11.48
N THR A 114 4.84 -2.16 10.99
CA THR A 114 4.61 -0.81 11.53
C THR A 114 3.64 0.03 10.70
N GLY A 115 3.34 -0.41 9.47
CA GLY A 115 2.63 0.39 8.46
C GLY A 115 3.44 1.59 7.98
N ARG A 116 4.73 1.69 8.34
CA ARG A 116 5.60 2.80 7.97
C ARG A 116 6.58 2.34 6.91
N GLN A 117 6.33 2.78 5.69
CA GLN A 117 7.22 2.49 4.59
C GLN A 117 8.42 3.46 4.52
N ILE A 118 8.17 4.74 4.79
CA ILE A 118 9.16 5.80 4.62
C ILE A 118 9.32 6.62 5.90
N TYR A 119 10.57 6.99 6.17
CA TYR A 119 10.89 8.04 7.12
C TYR A 119 11.47 9.27 6.41
N PRO A 120 10.76 10.41 6.42
CA PRO A 120 11.22 11.64 5.78
C PRO A 120 12.34 12.29 6.62
N LEU A 121 13.39 12.74 5.94
CA LEU A 121 14.57 13.35 6.56
C LEU A 121 14.77 14.79 6.13
N SER A 122 14.14 15.22 5.04
CA SER A 122 14.03 16.61 4.62
C SER A 122 12.60 17.15 4.78
N GLY A 123 12.46 18.46 4.58
CA GLY A 123 11.14 19.09 4.40
C GLY A 123 10.41 18.55 3.17
N LYS A 124 9.09 18.76 3.17
CA LYS A 124 8.21 18.41 2.05
C LYS A 124 8.54 19.29 0.83
N VAL A 125 8.52 18.70 -0.36
CA VAL A 125 8.70 19.41 -1.63
C VAL A 125 7.43 19.36 -2.45
N GLU A 126 7.31 20.28 -3.40
CA GLU A 126 6.24 20.26 -4.39
C GLU A 126 6.60 19.27 -5.51
N PRO A 127 5.82 18.18 -5.70
CA PRO A 127 6.10 17.23 -6.76
C PRO A 127 5.58 17.73 -8.10
N LEU A 128 6.19 17.25 -9.18
CA LEU A 128 5.61 17.37 -10.52
C LEU A 128 4.33 16.54 -10.61
N GLN A 129 3.27 17.12 -11.16
CA GLN A 129 1.96 16.47 -11.24
C GLN A 129 1.78 15.79 -12.59
N ILE A 130 1.52 14.49 -12.58
CA ILE A 130 1.04 13.73 -13.73
C ILE A 130 -0.47 13.65 -13.61
N SER A 131 -1.21 13.79 -14.71
CA SER A 131 -2.67 13.66 -14.64
C SER A 131 -3.06 12.19 -14.36
N SER A 132 -4.10 12.00 -13.55
CA SER A 132 -4.64 10.66 -13.25
C SER A 132 -5.07 9.91 -14.52
N ARG A 133 -5.61 10.64 -15.52
CA ARG A 133 -5.96 10.09 -16.84
C ARG A 133 -4.74 9.62 -17.62
N ALA A 134 -3.66 10.40 -17.65
CA ALA A 134 -2.41 10.04 -18.32
C ALA A 134 -1.83 8.75 -17.74
N LYS A 135 -1.82 8.63 -16.39
CA LYS A 135 -1.40 7.43 -15.68
C LYS A 135 -2.20 6.21 -16.13
N TRP A 136 -3.53 6.31 -16.10
CA TRP A 136 -4.42 5.22 -16.47
C TRP A 136 -4.26 4.76 -17.92
N ASN A 137 -4.15 5.72 -18.85
CA ASN A 137 -3.90 5.40 -20.26
C ASN A 137 -2.55 4.72 -20.47
N PHE A 138 -1.51 5.22 -19.80
CA PHE A 138 -0.18 4.62 -19.86
C PHE A 138 -0.19 3.16 -19.39
N MET A 139 -0.85 2.88 -18.26
CA MET A 139 -0.95 1.54 -17.67
C MET A 139 -1.77 0.55 -18.51
N LYS A 140 -2.63 1.02 -19.41
CA LYS A 140 -3.35 0.15 -20.36
C LYS A 140 -2.47 -0.32 -21.52
N GLU A 141 -1.54 0.52 -21.93
CA GLU A 141 -0.71 0.30 -23.12
C GLU A 141 0.66 -0.29 -22.79
N HIS A 142 1.15 -0.07 -21.57
CA HIS A 142 2.49 -0.43 -21.12
C HIS A 142 2.46 -1.34 -19.89
N GLU A 143 3.57 -2.03 -19.64
CA GLU A 143 3.78 -2.79 -18.42
C GLU A 143 3.81 -1.86 -17.20
N ILE A 144 3.15 -2.29 -16.13
CA ILE A 144 3.02 -1.51 -14.90
C ILE A 144 4.25 -1.76 -14.04
N ALA A 145 4.97 -0.70 -13.68
CA ALA A 145 6.11 -0.79 -12.78
C ALA A 145 5.68 -1.29 -11.39
N GLU A 146 6.43 -2.24 -10.86
CA GLU A 146 6.20 -2.82 -9.53
C GLU A 146 6.59 -1.86 -8.40
N HIS A 147 6.17 -2.21 -7.19
CA HIS A 147 6.50 -1.47 -5.99
C HIS A 147 7.99 -1.58 -5.64
N LEU A 148 8.65 -0.43 -5.49
CA LEU A 148 10.10 -0.30 -5.29
C LEU A 148 10.94 -0.80 -6.47
N GLU A 149 10.35 -0.84 -7.67
CA GLU A 149 11.10 -1.15 -8.89
C GLU A 149 11.96 0.03 -9.34
N ILE A 150 13.21 -0.26 -9.73
CA ILE A 150 14.14 0.70 -10.30
C ILE A 150 14.21 0.49 -11.81
N GLU A 151 13.77 1.50 -12.57
CA GLU A 151 13.86 1.51 -14.02
C GLU A 151 15.05 2.37 -14.48
N LYS A 152 15.79 1.87 -15.47
CA LYS A 152 16.90 2.60 -16.11
C LYS A 152 16.38 3.49 -17.24
N VAL A 153 15.74 4.60 -16.86
CA VAL A 153 15.17 5.58 -17.78
C VAL A 153 15.42 7.00 -17.29
N SER A 154 15.56 7.94 -18.22
CA SER A 154 15.60 9.36 -17.87
C SER A 154 14.26 9.79 -17.29
N PHE A 155 14.28 10.52 -16.17
CA PHE A 155 13.09 11.01 -15.51
C PHE A 155 12.23 11.87 -16.45
N ASP A 156 12.85 12.80 -17.19
CA ASP A 156 12.13 13.67 -18.12
C ASP A 156 11.53 12.87 -19.29
N ALA A 157 12.25 11.87 -19.80
CA ALA A 157 11.76 11.01 -20.88
C ALA A 157 10.57 10.13 -20.42
N LEU A 158 10.59 9.65 -19.18
CA LEU A 158 9.48 8.90 -18.61
C LEU A 158 8.24 9.81 -18.44
N LEU A 159 8.43 11.02 -17.91
CA LEU A 159 7.34 11.99 -17.79
C LEU A 159 6.74 12.36 -19.15
N GLU A 160 7.57 12.56 -20.17
CA GLU A 160 7.09 12.81 -21.53
C GLU A 160 6.19 11.69 -22.04
N LYS A 161 6.56 10.41 -21.82
CA LYS A 161 5.72 9.26 -22.18
C LYS A 161 4.35 9.34 -21.50
N TYR A 162 4.31 9.59 -20.19
CA TYR A 162 3.03 9.77 -19.49
C TYR A 162 2.22 10.92 -20.09
N THR A 163 2.83 12.09 -20.32
CA THR A 163 2.12 13.24 -20.90
C THR A 163 1.63 13.00 -22.33
N SER A 164 2.31 12.16 -23.11
CA SER A 164 1.88 11.79 -24.46
C SER A 164 0.62 10.90 -24.47
N CYS A 165 0.35 10.20 -23.36
CA CYS A 165 -0.84 9.38 -23.15
C CYS A 165 -2.00 10.17 -22.49
N ALA A 166 -1.86 11.48 -22.25
CA ALA A 166 -2.85 12.30 -21.53
C ALA A 166 -4.16 12.54 -22.29
#